data_AF-A0A9E2UB59-F1
#
_entry.id   AF-A0A9E2UB59-F1
#
_cell.length_a   1.000
_cell.length_b   1.000
_cell.length_c   1.000
_cell.angle_alpha   90.00
_cell.angle_beta   90.00
_cell.angle_gamma   90.00
#
_symmetry.space_group_name_H-M   'P 1'
#
loop_
_entity.id
_entity.type
_entity.pdbx_description
1 polymer ?
#
loop_
_entity_poly.entity_id
_entity_poly.type
_entity_poly.pdbx_seq_one_letter_code
_entity_poly.pdbx_strand_id
1 'polypeptide(L)' 'MADYLLIETRDPFESADTGFSRDLAQRLAAAGERVSLFLVQNGVFPARAGAAATGFAELAQAGIEILAD' A
#
# COMPACT_ATOMS: atom_id res chain seq x y z
N MET A 1 13.02 -11.10 -9.96
CA MET A 1 11.69 -11.02 -10.62
C MET A 1 10.77 -12.09 -10.08
N ALA A 2 10.43 -11.91 -8.81
CA ALA A 2 9.31 -12.54 -8.14
C ALA A 2 8.15 -11.55 -8.09
N ASP A 3 6.94 -12.08 -7.95
CA ASP A 3 5.72 -11.30 -7.77
C ASP A 3 5.37 -11.27 -6.28
N TYR A 4 5.26 -10.06 -5.72
CA TYR A 4 4.93 -9.84 -4.32
C TYR A 4 3.52 -9.27 -4.17
N LEU A 5 2.74 -9.89 -3.29
CA LEU A 5 1.47 -9.36 -2.82
C LEU A 5 1.62 -8.97 -1.35
N LEU A 6 1.47 -7.68 -1.06
CA LEU A 6 1.42 -7.17 0.31
C LEU A 6 -0.03 -6.89 0.67
N ILE A 7 -0.49 -7.41 1.81
CA ILE A 7 -1.87 -7.27 2.26
C ILE A 7 -1.87 -6.40 3.52
N GLU A 8 -2.55 -5.26 3.46
CA GLU A 8 -2.78 -4.41 4.62
C GLU A 8 -4.24 -4.51 5.06
N THR A 9 -4.42 -4.84 6.34
CA THR A 9 -5.75 -5.06 6.95
C THR A 9 -6.05 -4.04 8.04
N ARG A 10 -5.02 -3.38 8.57
CA ARG A 10 -5.11 -2.53 9.75
C ARG A 10 -5.48 -1.11 9.38
N ASP A 11 -6.22 -0.47 10.27
CA ASP A 11 -6.57 0.95 10.15
C ASP A 11 -5.32 1.82 10.39
N PRO A 12 -4.86 2.62 9.42
CA PRO A 12 -3.73 3.52 9.64
C PRO A 12 -4.04 4.76 10.46
N PHE A 13 -5.31 5.05 10.73
CA PHE A 13 -5.71 6.12 11.63
C PHE A 13 -5.64 5.70 13.11
N GLU A 14 -5.67 4.38 13.39
CA GLU A 14 -5.59 3.84 14.75
C GLU A 14 -4.28 3.07 15.03
N SER A 15 -3.61 2.56 13.99
CA SER A 15 -2.41 1.74 14.11
C SER A 15 -1.17 2.43 13.54
N ALA A 16 -0.20 2.70 14.41
CA ALA A 16 1.07 3.34 14.05
C ALA A 16 1.97 2.51 13.10
N ASP A 17 1.71 1.20 12.99
CA ASP A 17 2.56 0.25 12.23
C ASP A 17 2.08 0.02 10.77
N THR A 18 1.13 0.82 10.29
CA THR A 18 0.61 0.73 8.91
C THR A 18 1.54 1.29 7.84
N GLY A 19 2.66 1.90 8.25
CA GLY A 19 3.70 2.36 7.33
C GLY A 19 4.59 1.23 6.77
N PHE A 20 4.63 0.07 7.43
CA PHE A 20 5.52 -1.03 7.05
C PHE A 20 5.25 -1.54 5.63
N SER A 21 3.99 -1.85 5.32
CA SER A 21 3.58 -2.40 4.03
C SER A 21 3.94 -1.44 2.88
N ARG A 22 3.82 -0.13 3.12
CA ARG A 22 4.21 0.91 2.16
C ARG A 22 5.72 0.99 1.94
N ASP A 23 6.52 1.05 3.01
CA ASP A 23 7.98 1.13 2.92
C ASP A 23 8.56 -0.13 2.24
N LEU A 24 8.04 -1.30 2.59
CA LEU A 24 8.42 -2.56 1.95
C LEU A 24 8.08 -2.56 0.46
N ALA A 25 6.88 -2.09 0.08
CA ALA A 25 6.48 -2.00 -1.32
C ALA A 25 7.45 -1.13 -2.14
N GLN A 26 7.84 0.03 -1.59
CA GLN A 26 8.77 0.95 -2.25
C GLN A 26 10.15 0.33 -2.42
N ARG A 27 10.67 -0.35 -1.40
CA ARG A 27 12.00 -1.01 -1.46
C ARG A 27 12.01 -2.16 -2.47
N LEU A 28 10.96 -2.97 -2.51
CA LEU A 28 10.83 -4.07 -3.47
C LEU A 28 10.71 -3.54 -4.91
N ALA A 29 9.88 -2.52 -5.15
CA ALA A 29 9.77 -1.87 -6.46
C ALA A 29 11.10 -1.25 -6.89
N ALA A 30 11.81 -0.58 -5.98
CA ALA A 30 13.14 -0.01 -6.26
C ALA A 30 14.21 -1.09 -6.56
N ALA A 31 14.04 -2.30 -6.04
CA ALA A 31 14.89 -3.45 -6.36
C ALA A 31 14.54 -4.12 -7.72
N GLY A 32 13.52 -3.62 -8.43
CA GLY A 32 13.08 -4.15 -9.72
C GLY A 32 12.14 -5.36 -9.62
N GLU A 33 11.55 -5.61 -8.45
CA GLU A 33 10.54 -6.65 -8.26
C GLU A 33 9.14 -6.14 -8.61
N ARG A 34 8.21 -7.06 -8.94
CA ARG A 34 6.80 -6.71 -9.21
C ARG A 34 6.03 -6.75 -7.91
N VAL A 35 5.31 -5.68 -7.60
CA VAL A 35 4.64 -5.51 -6.30
C VAL A 35 3.21 -5.02 -6.49
N SER A 36 2.27 -5.68 -5.81
CA SER A 36 0.90 -5.21 -5.63
C SER A 36 0.62 -5.04 -4.14
N LEU A 37 -0.02 -3.93 -3.77
CA LEU A 37 -0.53 -3.64 -2.43
C LEU A 37 -2.05 -3.82 -2.42
N PHE A 38 -2.55 -4.76 -1.62
CA PHE A 38 -3.98 -5.02 -1.48
C PHE A 38 -4.48 -4.56 -0.11
N LEU A 39 -5.40 -3.61 -0.14
CA LEU A 39 -6.05 -3.02 1.02
C LEU A 39 -7.39 -3.71 1.26
N VAL A 40 -7.57 -4.28 2.46
CA VAL A 40 -8.80 -4.97 2.85
C VAL A 40 -9.20 -4.61 4.28
N GLN A 41 -10.44 -4.91 4.67
CA GLN A 41 -10.99 -4.56 5.99
C GLN A 41 -10.78 -3.07 6.29
N ASN A 42 -10.22 -2.72 7.45
CA ASN A 42 -9.99 -1.33 7.83
C ASN A 42 -8.81 -0.69 7.06
N GLY A 43 -7.97 -1.51 6.42
CA GLY A 43 -6.89 -1.05 5.53
C GLY A 43 -7.40 -0.30 4.29
N VAL A 44 -8.69 -0.43 3.95
CA VAL A 44 -9.30 0.26 2.80
C VAL A 44 -9.63 1.73 3.08
N PHE A 45 -9.78 2.14 4.35
CA PHE A 45 -10.23 3.50 4.69
C PHE A 45 -9.40 4.62 4.04
N PRO A 46 -8.07 4.51 3.95
CA PRO A 46 -7.21 5.44 3.23
C PRO A 46 -7.52 5.62 1.73
N ALA A 47 -8.05 4.61 1.06
CA ALA A 47 -8.33 4.64 -0.37
C ALA A 47 -9.66 5.32 -0.72
N ARG A 48 -10.48 5.68 0.29
CA ARG A 48 -11.78 6.30 0.10
C ARG A 48 -11.63 7.74 -0.39
N ALA A 49 -12.54 8.17 -1.27
CA ALA A 49 -12.59 9.55 -1.74
C ALA A 49 -12.73 10.52 -0.55
N GLY A 50 -11.84 11.53 -0.49
CA GLY A 50 -11.80 12.51 0.59
C GLY A 50 -11.09 12.03 1.87
N ALA A 51 -10.57 10.80 1.91
CA ALA A 51 -9.68 10.38 2.99
C ALA A 51 -8.38 11.21 2.94
N ALA A 52 -7.88 11.60 4.11
CA ALA A 52 -6.67 12.41 4.24
C ALA A 52 -5.36 11.63 3.97
N ALA A 53 -5.45 10.38 3.50
CA ALA A 53 -4.29 9.50 3.42
C ALA A 53 -3.38 9.90 2.26
N THR A 54 -2.15 10.29 2.62
CA THR A 54 -1.08 10.68 1.70
C THR A 54 -0.17 9.49 1.45
N GLY A 55 0.17 9.19 0.19
CA GLY A 55 1.13 8.13 -0.13
C GLY A 55 0.79 7.23 -1.31
N PHE A 56 -0.50 7.00 -1.60
CA PHE A 56 -0.86 6.07 -2.68
C PHE A 56 -0.57 6.62 -4.07
N ALA A 57 -0.65 7.93 -4.24
CA ALA A 57 -0.26 8.57 -5.50
C ALA A 57 1.23 8.33 -5.80
N GLU A 58 2.08 8.43 -4.77
CA GLU A 58 3.52 8.16 -4.87
C GLU A 58 3.81 6.68 -5.14
N LEU A 59 3.07 5.77 -4.50
CA LEU A 59 3.19 4.34 -4.77
C LEU A 59 2.77 3.99 -6.21
N ALA A 60 1.65 4.54 -6.68
CA ALA A 60 1.19 4.34 -8.05
C ALA A 60 2.18 4.90 -9.07
N GLN A 61 2.77 6.07 -8.80
CA GLN A 61 3.84 6.65 -9.65
C GLN A 61 5.11 5.78 -9.66
N ALA A 62 5.38 5.06 -8.57
CA ALA A 62 6.47 4.08 -8.51
C ALA A 62 6.16 2.75 -9.23
N GLY A 63 5.01 2.63 -9.90
CA GLY A 63 4.60 1.45 -10.65
C GLY A 63 4.07 0.30 -9.79
N ILE A 64 3.74 0.59 -8.52
CA ILE A 64 3.12 -0.38 -7.61
C ILE A 64 1.62 -0.41 -7.89
N GLU A 65 1.07 -1.61 -8.12
CA GLU A 65 -0.37 -1.78 -8.28
C GLU A 65 -1.05 -1.70 -6.92
N ILE A 66 -2.17 -0.98 -6.83
CA ILE A 66 -2.93 -0.82 -5.60
C ILE A 66 -4.34 -1.33 -5.83
N LEU A 67 -4.75 -2.31 -5.03
CA LEU A 67 -6.06 -2.92 -5.05
C LEU A 67 -6.77 -2.61 -3.72
N ALA A 68 -8.08 -2.39 -3.77
CA ALA A 68 -8.90 -2.06 -2.60
C ALA A 68 -10.27 -2.76 -2.72
N ASP A 69 -10.70 -3.43 -1.66
CA ASP A 69 -12.02 -4.08 -1.48
C ASP A 69 -12.98 -3.18 -0.68
#